data_AF-A0A497B324-F1
#
_entry.id   AF-A0A497B324-F1
#
_cell.length_a   1.000
_cell.length_b   1.000
_cell.length_c   1.000
_cell.angle_alpha   90.00
_cell.angle_beta   90.00
_cell.angle_gamma   90.00
#
_symmetry.space_group_name_H-M   'P 1'
#
loop_
_entity.id
_entity.type
_entity.pdbx_description
1 polymer ?
#
loop_
_entity_poly.entity_id
_entity_poly.type
_entity_poly.pdbx_seq_one_letter_code
_entity_poly.pdbx_strand_id
1 'polypeptide(L)'
;MILINNRPVCPSCDNPHTAGEGHHHHEHHHSGEPGGKSDKLARLRFLLPYWIEHNAEHASKFREWAAEARGMKLDSVAAHIDEAVEMIEACNKALNKALEALEG
;
A
#
# COMPACT_ATOMS: atom_id res chain seq x y z
N MET A 1 -20.66 -3.89 -10.33
CA MET A 1 -20.61 -2.62 -11.10
C MET A 1 -20.95 -1.50 -10.16
N ILE A 2 -19.99 -0.63 -9.85
CA ILE A 2 -20.19 0.52 -8.95
C ILE A 2 -20.14 1.78 -9.82
N LEU A 3 -21.04 2.72 -9.56
CA LEU A 3 -21.10 3.99 -10.29
C LEU A 3 -20.34 5.05 -9.49
N ILE A 4 -19.36 5.70 -10.12
CA ILE A 4 -18.73 6.94 -9.64
C ILE A 4 -18.88 7.98 -10.75
N ASN A 5 -19.45 9.14 -10.44
CA ASN A 5 -19.68 10.24 -11.40
C ASN A 5 -20.46 9.84 -12.67
N ASN A 6 -21.46 8.97 -12.52
CA ASN A 6 -22.34 8.49 -13.61
C ASN A 6 -21.63 7.79 -14.78
N ARG A 7 -20.41 7.29 -14.58
CA ARG A 7 -19.72 6.42 -15.55
C ARG A 7 -19.60 5.00 -14.98
N PRO A 8 -19.91 3.95 -15.75
CA PRO A 8 -19.69 2.58 -15.30
C PRO A 8 -18.19 2.33 -15.20
N VAL A 9 -17.71 2.04 -13.99
CA VAL A 9 -16.32 1.66 -13.74
C VAL A 9 -16.29 0.19 -13.37
N CYS A 10 -15.48 -0.58 -14.11
CA CYS A 10 -15.22 -1.98 -13.77
C CYS A 10 -14.11 -2.00 -12.71
N PRO A 11 -14.29 -2.65 -11.53
CA PRO A 11 -13.36 -2.52 -10.41
C PRO A 11 -11.97 -3.14 -10.64
N SER A 12 -11.75 -3.76 -11.80
CA SER A 12 -10.57 -4.58 -12.09
C SER A 12 -9.58 -3.94 -13.08
N CYS A 13 -9.84 -2.72 -13.59
CA CYS A 13 -8.89 -2.00 -14.43
C CYS A 13 -9.13 -0.48 -14.47
N ASP A 14 -8.09 0.31 -14.20
CA ASP A 14 -8.11 1.79 -14.19
C ASP A 14 -8.03 2.42 -15.59
N ASN A 15 -8.66 1.85 -16.62
CA ASN A 15 -8.62 2.44 -17.97
C ASN A 15 -9.99 2.36 -18.70
N PRO A 16 -10.44 3.41 -19.41
CA PRO A 16 -11.71 3.40 -20.11
C PRO A 16 -11.53 2.78 -21.51
N HIS A 17 -12.28 1.71 -21.79
CA HIS A 17 -12.33 1.10 -23.12
C HIS A 17 -13.75 1.13 -23.70
N THR A 18 -13.85 1.32 -25.02
CA THR A 18 -15.10 1.45 -25.77
C THR A 18 -15.76 0.09 -25.97
N ALA A 19 -17.08 0.04 -25.84
CA ALA A 19 -17.90 -1.15 -26.05
C ALA A 19 -17.85 -1.57 -27.53
N GLY A 20 -17.05 -2.59 -27.85
CA GLY A 20 -17.00 -3.10 -29.22
C GLY A 20 -16.04 -4.26 -29.50
N GLU A 21 -15.03 -4.50 -28.68
CA GLU A 21 -14.01 -5.53 -28.96
C GLU A 21 -14.13 -6.72 -28.00
N GLY A 22 -14.27 -7.92 -28.57
CA GLY A 22 -14.36 -9.17 -27.81
C GLY A 22 -13.10 -9.41 -27.00
N HIS A 23 -13.22 -9.43 -25.68
CA HIS A 23 -12.13 -9.76 -24.77
C HIS A 23 -11.92 -11.27 -24.71
N HIS A 24 -10.82 -11.76 -25.28
CA HIS A 24 -10.30 -13.08 -24.97
C HIS A 24 -9.69 -13.04 -23.55
N HIS A 25 -10.37 -13.65 -22.59
CA HIS A 25 -9.81 -13.91 -21.27
C HIS A 25 -8.62 -14.87 -21.42
N HIS A 26 -7.40 -14.36 -21.25
CA HIS A 26 -6.28 -15.23 -20.90
C HIS A 26 -6.45 -15.65 -19.44
N GLU A 27 -6.71 -16.94 -19.21
CA GLU A 27 -6.53 -17.51 -17.88
C GLU A 27 -5.05 -17.43 -17.53
N HIS A 28 -4.69 -16.50 -16.65
CA HIS A 28 -3.40 -16.54 -15.96
C HIS A 28 -3.46 -17.65 -14.92
N HIS A 29 -3.11 -18.86 -15.36
CA HIS A 29 -2.84 -20.00 -14.49
C HIS A 29 -1.58 -19.69 -13.68
N HIS A 30 -1.71 -19.10 -12.49
CA HIS A 30 -0.62 -19.01 -11.52
C HIS A 30 -0.41 -20.38 -10.87
N SER A 31 0.07 -21.33 -11.67
CA SER A 31 0.65 -22.59 -11.17
C SER A 31 2.08 -22.35 -10.73
N GLY A 32 2.31 -22.38 -9.43
CA GLY A 32 3.62 -22.52 -8.85
C GLY A 32 3.71 -21.87 -7.48
N GLU A 33 3.58 -22.66 -6.42
CA GLU A 33 4.29 -22.35 -5.17
C GLU A 33 5.71 -22.93 -5.26
N PRO A 34 6.75 -22.15 -5.61
CA PRO A 34 8.10 -22.49 -5.22
C PRO A 34 8.37 -21.76 -3.90
N GLY A 35 8.43 -22.50 -2.79
CA GLY A 35 8.82 -21.87 -1.55
C GLY A 35 8.97 -22.83 -0.39
N GLY A 36 10.12 -23.50 -0.31
CA GLY A 36 10.51 -24.17 0.92
C GLY A 36 10.56 -23.17 2.10
N LYS A 37 10.60 -23.67 3.34
CA LYS A 37 10.70 -22.80 4.53
C LYS A 37 11.86 -21.78 4.44
N SER A 38 12.97 -22.18 3.80
CA SER A 38 14.14 -21.33 3.52
C SER A 38 13.81 -20.15 2.59
N ASP A 39 13.02 -20.39 1.54
CA ASP A 39 12.66 -19.35 0.56
C ASP A 39 11.71 -18.33 1.18
N LYS A 40 10.76 -18.81 2.01
CA LYS A 40 9.86 -17.93 2.77
C LYS A 40 10.63 -17.07 3.78
N LEU A 41 11.65 -17.63 4.43
CA LEU A 41 12.52 -16.89 5.34
C LEU A 41 13.36 -15.83 4.62
N ALA A 42 13.98 -16.18 3.49
CA ALA A 42 14.73 -15.23 2.66
C ALA A 42 13.82 -14.09 2.17
N ARG A 43 12.60 -14.41 1.78
CA ARG A 43 11.60 -13.40 1.40
C ARG A 43 11.25 -12.46 2.55
N LEU A 44 11.08 -12.97 3.77
CA LEU A 44 10.78 -12.13 4.94
C LEU A 44 11.93 -11.16 5.27
N ARG A 45 13.19 -11.62 5.15
CA ARG A 45 14.38 -10.77 5.32
C ARG A 45 14.44 -9.61 4.32
N PHE A 46 13.92 -9.80 3.12
CA PHE A 46 13.81 -8.73 2.12
C PHE A 46 12.61 -7.80 2.36
N LEU A 47 11.46 -8.38 2.71
CA LEU A 47 10.20 -7.62 2.86
C LEU A 47 10.20 -6.68 4.05
N LEU A 48 10.80 -7.07 5.18
CA LEU A 48 10.78 -6.23 6.40
C LEU A 48 11.48 -4.87 6.19
N PRO A 49 12.74 -4.80 5.70
CA PRO A 49 13.36 -3.52 5.35
C PRO A 49 12.56 -2.74 4.30
N TYR A 50 12.07 -3.42 3.26
CA TYR A 50 11.29 -2.78 2.20
C TYR A 50 10.02 -2.11 2.72
N TRP A 51 9.26 -2.76 3.61
CA TRP A 51 8.06 -2.16 4.21
C TRP A 51 8.41 -1.00 5.14
N ILE A 52 9.51 -1.07 5.89
CA ILE A 52 9.95 0.03 6.75
C ILE A 52 10.25 1.28 5.90
N GLU A 53 10.97 1.11 4.79
CA GLU A 53 11.30 2.20 3.87
C GLU A 53 10.05 2.78 3.22
N HIS A 54 9.17 1.93 2.68
CA HIS A 54 7.92 2.37 2.05
C HIS A 54 6.99 3.11 3.03
N ASN A 55 6.92 2.64 4.27
CA ASN A 55 6.19 3.33 5.33
C ASN A 55 6.79 4.70 5.65
N ALA A 56 8.11 4.85 5.60
CA ALA A 56 8.76 6.16 5.79
C ALA A 56 8.39 7.14 4.66
N GLU A 57 8.31 6.66 3.41
CA GLU A 57 7.81 7.47 2.28
C GLU A 57 6.37 7.93 2.50
N HIS A 58 5.49 7.02 2.95
CA HIS A 58 4.11 7.35 3.30
C HIS A 58 4.03 8.38 4.43
N ALA A 59 4.78 8.19 5.52
CA ALA A 59 4.83 9.12 6.64
C ALA A 59 5.27 10.52 6.19
N SER A 60 6.31 10.61 5.34
CA SER A 60 6.75 11.88 4.76
C SER A 60 5.64 12.54 3.95
N LYS A 61 4.98 11.78 3.08
CA LYS A 61 3.90 12.31 2.24
C LYS A 61 2.69 12.76 3.06
N PHE A 62 2.37 12.05 4.13
CA PHE A 62 1.28 12.42 5.03
C PHE A 62 1.61 13.71 5.79
N ARG A 63 2.85 13.88 6.26
CA ARG A 63 3.30 15.14 6.89
C ARG A 63 3.16 16.35 5.96
N GLU A 64 3.51 16.20 4.68
CA GLU A 64 3.28 17.25 3.66
C GLU A 64 1.80 17.61 3.56
N TRP A 65 0.92 16.62 3.44
CA TRP A 65 -0.53 16.87 3.34
C TRP A 65 -1.15 17.42 4.62
N ALA A 66 -0.65 17.04 5.79
CA ALA A 66 -1.07 17.65 7.06
C ALA A 66 -0.71 19.14 7.10
N ALA A 67 0.46 19.52 6.56
CA ALA A 67 0.85 20.92 6.43
C ALA A 67 -0.06 21.69 5.43
N GLU A 68 -0.38 21.09 4.28
CA GLU A 68 -1.33 21.67 3.32
C GLU A 68 -2.72 21.84 3.95
N ALA A 69 -3.21 20.84 4.69
CA ALA A 69 -4.49 20.90 5.40
C ALA A 69 -4.53 22.04 6.44
N ARG A 70 -3.44 22.25 7.19
CA ARG A 70 -3.29 23.41 8.07
C ARG A 70 -3.32 24.74 7.30
N GLY A 71 -2.65 24.80 6.14
CA GLY A 71 -2.71 25.96 5.24
C GLY A 71 -4.13 26.29 4.76
N MET A 72 -4.97 25.26 4.58
CA MET A 72 -6.39 25.38 4.25
C MET A 72 -7.31 25.61 5.46
N LYS A 73 -6.77 25.76 6.68
CA LYS A 73 -7.52 25.88 7.95
C LYS A 73 -8.41 24.67 8.26
N LEU A 74 -8.01 23.48 7.82
CA LEU A 74 -8.68 22.20 8.08
C LEU A 74 -8.00 21.48 9.25
N ASP A 75 -8.01 22.09 10.44
CA ASP A 75 -7.20 21.61 11.58
C ASP A 75 -7.56 20.19 12.04
N SER A 76 -8.84 19.81 12.01
CA SER A 76 -9.27 18.45 12.37
C SER A 76 -8.77 17.41 11.37
N VAL A 77 -8.74 17.75 10.06
CA VAL A 77 -8.21 16.86 9.02
C VAL A 77 -6.70 16.70 9.21
N ALA A 78 -5.98 17.80 9.45
CA ALA A 78 -4.55 17.76 9.70
C ALA A 78 -4.21 16.89 10.93
N ALA A 79 -5.00 17.00 12.01
CA ALA A 79 -4.82 16.20 13.22
C ALA A 79 -4.98 14.69 12.95
N HIS A 80 -5.98 14.28 12.16
CA HIS A 80 -6.14 12.86 11.79
C HIS A 80 -5.05 12.36 10.85
N ILE A 81 -4.50 13.22 9.98
CA ILE A 81 -3.35 12.86 9.15
C ILE A 81 -2.09 12.69 10.01
N ASP A 82 -1.88 13.57 11.00
CA ASP A 82 -0.77 13.42 11.96
C ASP A 82 -0.91 12.12 12.78
N GLU A 83 -2.12 11.77 13.22
CA GLU A 83 -2.38 10.48 13.88
C GLU A 83 -2.00 9.30 12.99
N ALA A 84 -2.30 9.37 11.68
CA ALA A 84 -1.87 8.35 10.72
C ALA A 84 -0.34 8.24 10.60
N VAL A 85 0.38 9.37 10.66
CA VAL A 85 1.85 9.38 10.69
C VAL A 85 2.36 8.66 11.94
N GLU A 86 1.81 8.94 13.11
CA GLU A 86 2.21 8.29 14.36
C GLU A 86 2.00 6.77 14.31
N MET A 87 0.87 6.33 13.74
CA MET A 87 0.58 4.90 13.55
C MET A 87 1.57 4.21 12.61
N ILE A 88 1.94 4.86 11.51
CA ILE A 88 2.95 4.34 10.58
C ILE A 88 4.33 4.24 11.24
N GLU A 89 4.71 5.23 12.04
CA GLU A 89 5.97 5.19 12.79
C GLU A 89 5.98 4.09 13.86
N ALA A 90 4.85 3.88 14.53
CA ALA A 90 4.68 2.76 15.44
C ALA A 90 4.77 1.41 14.72
N CYS A 91 4.19 1.30 13.52
CA CYS A 91 4.32 0.12 12.65
C CYS A 91 5.80 -0.15 12.33
N ASN A 92 6.56 0.87 11.93
CA ASN A 92 7.99 0.74 11.65
C ASN A 92 8.80 0.28 12.87
N LYS A 93 8.46 0.73 14.08
CA LYS A 93 9.09 0.23 15.32
C LYS A 93 8.82 -1.27 15.52
N ALA A 94 7.61 -1.74 15.24
CA ALA A 94 7.26 -3.16 15.34
C ALA A 94 7.96 -4.00 14.26
N LEU A 95 8.03 -3.50 13.02
CA LEU A 95 8.72 -4.17 11.91
C LEU A 95 10.23 -4.28 12.15
N ASN A 96 10.87 -3.24 12.70
CA ASN A 96 12.27 -3.31 13.10
C ASN A 96 12.52 -4.40 14.15
N LYS A 97 11.69 -4.48 15.19
CA LYS A 97 11.78 -5.57 16.18
C LYS A 97 11.62 -6.95 15.56
N ALA A 98 10.73 -7.08 14.56
CA ALA A 98 10.55 -8.33 13.83
C ALA A 98 11.80 -8.70 13.01
N LEU A 99 12.47 -7.70 12.42
CA LEU A 99 13.72 -7.89 11.68
C LEU A 99 14.86 -8.30 12.62
N GLU A 100 15.02 -7.60 13.76
CA GLU A 100 16.00 -7.95 14.79
C GLU A 100 15.81 -9.40 15.29
N ALA A 101 14.57 -9.81 15.55
CA ALA A 101 14.25 -11.17 15.98
C ALA A 101 14.46 -12.24 14.88
N LEU A 102 14.58 -11.83 13.62
CA LEU A 102 14.83 -12.72 12.48
C LEU A 102 16.33 -12.94 12.22
N GLU A 103 17.16 -11.98 12.67
CA GLU A 103 18.60 -11.93 12.48
C GLU A 103 19.38 -12.42 13.71
N GLY A 104 18.80 -12.33 14.91
CA GLY A 104 19.31 -12.91 16.16
C GLY A 104 19.03 -14.40 16.29
#